data_AF-A0A2Z5YSC9-F1
#
_entry.id   AF-A0A2Z5YSC9-F1
#
_cell.length_a   1.000
_cell.length_b   1.000
_cell.length_c   1.000
_cell.angle_alpha   90.00
_cell.angle_beta   90.00
_cell.angle_gamma   90.00
#
_symmetry.space_group_name_H-M   'P 1'
#
loop_
_entity.id
_entity.type
_entity.pdbx_description
1 polymer ?
#
loop_
_entity_poly.entity_id
_entity_poly.type
_entity_poly.pdbx_seq_one_letter_code
_entity_poly.pdbx_strand_id
1 'polypeptide(L)'
;MRSRGRKIPFQFGHAEIGMSRYVVLYLAQAGWVVLGWFLASRSLWPSTCQPDGILKAYMCSFHLPDNRGWVEAALFTWMWSTPLLITLVAIGLLRRSGLLRQR
;
A
#
# COMPACT_ATOMS: atom_id res chain seq x y z
N MET A 1 -39.38 0.40 28.97
CA MET A 1 -38.08 0.96 29.39
C MET A 1 -37.30 1.42 28.16
N ARG A 2 -36.99 2.72 28.05
CA ARG A 2 -36.35 3.32 26.87
C ARG A 2 -34.82 3.21 27.04
N SER A 3 -34.15 2.33 26.29
CA SER A 3 -32.70 2.26 26.29
C SER A 3 -32.14 3.50 25.58
N ARG A 4 -31.73 4.51 26.35
CA ARG A 4 -30.85 5.56 25.83
C ARG A 4 -29.55 4.88 25.41
N GLY A 5 -29.35 4.75 24.09
CA GLY A 5 -28.06 4.38 23.51
C GLY A 5 -27.01 5.33 24.06
N ARG A 6 -26.16 4.82 24.95
CA ARG A 6 -25.03 5.55 25.52
C ARG A 6 -24.07 5.82 24.37
N LYS A 7 -24.01 7.06 23.88
CA LYS A 7 -22.93 7.50 23.00
C LYS A 7 -21.64 7.32 23.77
N ILE A 8 -20.82 6.34 23.40
CA ILE A 8 -19.49 6.14 23.97
C ILE A 8 -18.58 7.14 23.25
N PRO A 9 -18.14 8.22 23.92
CA PRO A 9 -17.17 9.12 23.32
C PRO A 9 -15.83 8.39 23.38
N PHE A 10 -15.38 7.90 22.22
CA PHE A 10 -14.04 7.35 22.01
C PHE A 10 -13.70 6.05 22.79
N GLN A 11 -13.81 4.90 22.12
CA GLN A 11 -13.05 3.71 22.51
C GLN A 11 -11.58 3.87 22.10
N PHE A 12 -10.85 4.75 22.78
CA PHE A 12 -9.39 4.65 22.83
C PHE A 12 -9.03 3.75 24.02
N GLY A 13 -9.30 2.45 23.85
CA GLY A 13 -8.67 1.46 24.72
C GLY A 13 -7.21 1.35 24.33
N HIS A 14 -6.30 1.70 25.24
CA HIS A 14 -4.91 1.27 25.16
C HIS A 14 -4.87 -0.24 25.38
N ALA A 15 -5.30 -1.02 24.38
CA ALA A 15 -5.06 -2.44 24.37
C ALA A 15 -3.56 -2.63 24.16
N GLU A 16 -2.91 -3.38 25.05
CA GLU A 16 -1.53 -3.79 24.84
C GLU A 16 -1.44 -4.43 23.46
N ILE A 17 -0.64 -3.80 22.59
CA ILE A 17 -0.48 -4.27 21.23
C ILE A 17 0.37 -5.53 21.33
N GLY A 18 -0.28 -6.69 21.39
CA GLY A 18 0.40 -7.97 21.42
C GLY A 18 1.38 -8.08 20.25
N MET A 19 2.56 -8.65 20.51
CA MET A 19 3.62 -8.87 19.51
C MET A 19 3.08 -9.51 18.21
N SER A 20 2.06 -10.35 18.32
CA SER A 20 1.37 -10.97 17.18
C SER A 20 0.88 -9.97 16.14
N ARG A 21 0.39 -8.79 16.54
CA ARG A 21 -0.09 -7.77 15.60
C ARG A 21 1.04 -7.21 14.77
N TYR A 22 2.21 -6.94 15.38
CA TYR A 22 3.39 -6.45 14.66
C TYR A 22 3.91 -7.51 13.69
N VAL A 23 3.98 -8.77 14.11
CA VAL A 23 4.41 -9.89 13.26
C VAL A 23 3.55 -9.99 12.00
N VAL A 24 2.22 -10.01 12.15
CA VAL A 24 1.30 -10.07 11.00
C VAL A 24 1.49 -8.87 10.08
N LEU A 25 1.72 -7.67 10.64
CA LEU A 25 1.93 -6.45 9.88
C LEU A 25 3.21 -6.53 9.04
N TYR A 26 4.32 -6.99 9.62
CA TYR A 26 5.58 -7.16 8.91
C TYR A 26 5.51 -8.29 7.88
N LEU A 27 4.81 -9.39 8.18
CA LEU A 27 4.56 -10.46 7.21
C LEU A 27 3.75 -9.96 6.01
N ALA A 28 2.72 -9.14 6.25
CA ALA A 28 1.94 -8.53 5.17
C ALA A 28 2.81 -7.60 4.31
N GLN A 29 3.70 -6.81 4.92
CA GLN A 29 4.65 -5.98 4.19
C GLN A 29 5.64 -6.81 3.37
N ALA A 30 6.21 -7.86 3.96
CA ALA A 30 7.11 -8.77 3.26
C ALA A 30 6.41 -9.46 2.09
N GLY A 31 5.19 -9.97 2.31
CA GLY A 31 4.35 -10.56 1.27
C GLY A 31 4.04 -9.57 0.15
N TRP A 32 3.79 -8.31 0.48
CA TRP A 32 3.57 -7.25 -0.51
C TRP A 32 4.80 -7.00 -1.38
N VAL A 33 6.00 -6.95 -0.80
CA VAL A 33 7.26 -6.78 -1.55
C VAL A 33 7.54 -8.00 -2.43
N VAL A 34 7.37 -9.20 -1.88
CA VAL A 34 7.54 -10.46 -2.63
C VAL A 34 6.55 -10.55 -3.80
N LEU A 35 5.30 -10.15 -3.60
CA LEU A 35 4.30 -10.08 -4.66
C LEU A 35 4.74 -9.15 -5.80
N GLY A 36 5.25 -7.97 -5.48
CA GLY A 36 5.76 -7.03 -6.48
C GLY A 36 6.93 -7.61 -7.28
N TRP A 37 7.90 -8.22 -6.58
CA TRP A 37 9.04 -8.89 -7.23
C TRP A 37 8.59 -10.03 -8.15
N PHE A 38 7.67 -10.87 -7.67
CA PHE A 38 7.12 -11.96 -8.45
C PHE A 38 6.44 -11.45 -9.73
N LEU A 39 5.58 -10.44 -9.62
CA LEU A 39 4.91 -9.84 -10.76
C LEU A 39 5.91 -9.22 -11.75
N ALA A 40 6.93 -8.51 -11.25
CA ALA A 40 7.96 -7.90 -12.10
C ALA A 40 8.79 -8.95 -12.86
N SER A 41 9.13 -10.08 -12.20
CA SER A 41 9.87 -11.17 -12.83
C SER A 41 9.08 -11.93 -13.91
N ARG A 42 7.74 -11.86 -13.85
CA ARG A 42 6.83 -12.57 -14.75
C ARG A 42 6.22 -11.68 -15.83
N SER A 43 6.28 -10.36 -15.67
CA SER A 43 5.71 -9.40 -16.62
C SER A 43 6.49 -9.34 -17.92
N LEU A 44 5.76 -9.25 -19.04
CA LEU A 44 6.33 -9.01 -20.36
C LEU A 44 6.27 -7.50 -20.64
N TRP A 45 7.44 -6.88 -20.77
CA TRP A 45 7.55 -5.47 -21.13
C TRP A 45 7.61 -5.32 -22.66
N PRO A 46 6.87 -4.37 -23.25
CA PRO A 46 6.97 -4.10 -24.67
C PRO A 46 8.38 -3.57 -25.01
N SER A 47 8.92 -3.97 -26.17
CA SER A 47 10.25 -3.54 -26.63
C SER A 47 10.41 -2.03 -26.80
N THR A 48 9.29 -1.32 -26.97
CA THR A 48 9.24 0.15 -27.03
C THR A 48 9.43 0.82 -25.67
N CYS A 49 9.29 0.09 -24.56
CA CYS A 49 9.34 0.64 -23.20
C CYS A 49 10.03 -0.36 -22.26
N GLN A 50 11.35 -0.48 -22.40
CA GLN A 50 12.18 -1.32 -21.52
C GLN A 50 12.54 -0.54 -20.24
N PRO A 51 12.35 -1.14 -19.04
CA PRO A 51 12.65 -0.48 -17.78
C PRO A 51 14.16 -0.51 -17.50
N ASP A 52 14.92 0.45 -18.05
CA ASP A 52 16.35 0.64 -17.72
C ASP A 52 16.56 1.21 -16.30
N GLY A 53 15.49 1.56 -15.60
CA GLY A 53 15.52 2.10 -14.25
C GLY A 53 14.13 2.32 -13.68
N ILE A 54 14.07 2.59 -12.37
CA ILE A 54 12.81 2.71 -11.61
C ILE A 54 11.91 3.80 -12.19
N LEU A 55 12.48 4.96 -12.56
CA LEU A 55 11.71 6.07 -13.11
C LEU A 55 11.07 5.73 -14.46
N LYS A 56 11.85 5.08 -15.34
CA LYS A 56 11.39 4.59 -16.64
C LYS A 56 10.32 3.51 -16.46
N ALA A 57 10.49 2.60 -15.50
CA ALA A 57 9.48 1.59 -15.17
C ALA A 57 8.15 2.24 -14.76
N TYR A 58 8.17 3.32 -13.96
CA TYR A 58 6.96 4.09 -13.61
C TYR A 58 6.29 4.75 -14.81
N MET A 59 7.06 5.40 -15.68
CA MET A 59 6.51 6.01 -16.90
C MET A 59 5.94 4.97 -17.87
N CYS A 60 6.65 3.87 -18.07
CA CYS A 60 6.24 2.77 -18.93
C CYS A 60 5.11 1.93 -18.34
N SER A 61 4.83 2.01 -17.04
CA SER A 61 3.77 1.25 -16.38
C SER A 61 2.37 1.51 -16.95
N PHE A 62 2.12 2.70 -17.51
CA PHE A 62 0.84 3.02 -18.16
C PHE A 62 0.52 2.13 -19.35
N HIS A 63 1.53 1.57 -20.02
CA HIS A 63 1.38 0.69 -21.17
C HIS A 63 1.37 -0.80 -20.81
N LEU A 64 1.63 -1.16 -19.55
CA LEU A 64 1.56 -2.56 -19.10
C LEU A 64 0.20 -3.23 -19.32
N PRO A 65 -0.95 -2.59 -18.98
CA PRO A 65 -2.25 -3.24 -19.16
C PRO A 65 -2.68 -3.41 -20.63
N ASP A 66 -1.96 -2.81 -21.60
CA ASP A 66 -2.29 -2.88 -23.02
C ASP A 66 -2.21 -4.32 -23.57
N ASN A 67 -1.36 -5.16 -22.97
CA ASN A 67 -1.17 -6.54 -23.41
C ASN A 67 -2.29 -7.50 -22.93
N ARG A 68 -3.31 -7.00 -22.19
CA ARG A 68 -4.44 -7.76 -21.61
C ARG A 68 -4.05 -8.95 -20.71
N GLY A 69 -2.79 -9.07 -20.31
CA GLY A 69 -2.34 -10.09 -19.39
C GLY A 69 -2.64 -9.72 -17.94
N TRP A 70 -3.04 -10.72 -17.15
CA TRP A 70 -3.41 -10.51 -15.74
C TRP A 70 -2.20 -10.14 -14.88
N VAL A 71 -1.00 -10.59 -15.25
CA VAL A 71 0.26 -10.31 -14.53
C VAL A 71 0.63 -8.85 -14.68
N GLU A 72 0.51 -8.31 -15.89
CA GLU A 72 0.86 -6.94 -16.24
C GLU A 72 -0.13 -5.94 -15.61
N ALA A 73 -1.44 -6.26 -15.64
CA ALA A 73 -2.46 -5.48 -14.95
C ALA A 73 -2.28 -5.50 -13.42
N ALA A 74 -1.88 -6.64 -12.86
CA ALA A 74 -1.57 -6.75 -11.44
C ALA A 74 -0.30 -5.97 -11.07
N LEU A 75 0.75 -6.01 -11.89
CA LEU A 75 1.98 -5.24 -11.65
C LEU A 75 1.72 -3.74 -11.71
N PHE A 76 0.94 -3.28 -12.71
CA PHE A 76 0.49 -1.90 -12.79
C PHE A 76 -0.22 -1.49 -11.49
N THR A 77 -1.22 -2.27 -11.06
CA THR A 77 -1.95 -1.99 -9.82
C THR A 77 -1.03 -1.96 -8.60
N TRP A 78 -0.07 -2.88 -8.51
CA TRP A 78 0.90 -2.94 -7.42
C TRP A 78 1.82 -1.69 -7.40
N MET A 79 2.30 -1.25 -8.55
CA MET A 79 3.11 -0.03 -8.67
C MET A 79 2.35 1.24 -8.32
N TRP A 80 1.05 1.31 -8.61
CA TRP A 80 0.24 2.49 -8.31
C TRP A 80 -0.35 2.50 -6.90
N SER A 81 -0.50 1.33 -6.28
CA SER A 81 -0.95 1.23 -4.89
C SER A 81 0.18 1.45 -3.88
N THR A 82 1.42 1.07 -4.20
CA THR A 82 2.60 1.33 -3.33
C THR A 82 2.78 2.80 -2.92
N PRO A 83 2.77 3.81 -3.83
CA PRO A 83 2.91 5.22 -3.42
C PRO A 83 1.72 5.68 -2.58
N LEU A 84 0.52 5.13 -2.78
CA LEU A 84 -0.66 5.43 -2.00
C LEU A 84 -0.51 4.93 -0.55
N LEU A 85 -0.03 3.69 -0.38
CA LEU A 85 0.28 3.13 0.94
C LEU A 85 1.37 3.93 1.65
N ILE A 86 2.44 4.30 0.95
CA ILE A 86 3.52 5.13 1.49
C ILE A 86 2.98 6.50 1.94
N THR A 87 2.12 7.11 1.13
CA THR A 87 1.49 8.40 1.45
C THR A 87 0.64 8.31 2.71
N LEU A 88 -0.16 7.26 2.87
CA LEU A 88 -0.96 7.04 4.08
C LEU A 88 -0.08 6.88 5.33
N VAL A 89 1.01 6.13 5.22
CA VAL A 89 1.99 5.97 6.31
C VAL A 89 2.65 7.30 6.64
N ALA A 90 3.07 8.07 5.63
CA ALA A 90 3.69 9.37 5.80
C ALA A 90 2.74 10.37 6.47
N ILE A 91 1.47 10.43 6.04
CA ILE A 91 0.45 11.27 6.68
C ILE A 91 0.24 10.87 8.13
N GLY A 92 0.17 9.56 8.41
CA GLY A 92 0.05 9.04 9.78
C GLY A 92 1.25 9.43 10.65
N LEU A 93 2.46 9.33 10.11
CA LEU A 93 3.70 9.75 10.76
C LEU A 93 3.67 11.25 11.05
N LEU A 94 3.31 12.08 10.06
CA LEU A 94 3.24 13.53 10.16
C LEU A 94 2.17 14.01 11.15
N ARG A 95 1.04 13.30 11.27
CA ARG A 95 0.04 13.56 12.31
C ARG A 95 0.59 13.21 13.70
N ARG A 96 1.28 12.08 13.84
CA ARG A 96 1.87 11.65 15.11
C ARG A 96 3.01 12.56 15.58
N SER A 97 3.81 13.09 14.65
CA SER A 97 4.86 14.06 14.94
C SER A 97 4.34 15.47 15.24
N GLY A 98 3.03 15.70 15.16
CA GLY A 98 2.40 16.99 15.46
C GLY A 98 2.57 18.07 14.37
N LEU A 99 3.20 17.73 13.24
CA LEU A 99 3.39 18.65 12.10
C LEU A 99 2.08 18.92 11.37
N LEU A 100 1.23 17.90 11.22
CA LEU A 100 -0.14 18.06 10.74
C LEU A 100 -1.08 18.20 11.94
N ARG A 101 -1.11 19.39 12.54
CA ARG A 101 -2.10 19.75 13.55
C ARG A 101 -3.45 19.95 12.85
N GLN A 102 -4.43 19.11 13.18
CA GLN A 102 -5.82 19.40 12.80
C GLN A 102 -6.22 20.72 13.45
N ARG A 103 -6.55 21.72 12.63
CA ARG A 103 -7.41 22.83 13.06
C ARG A 103 -8.81 22.29 13.26
#